data_AF-A0A1F5B637-F1
#
_entry.id   AF-A0A1F5B637-F1
#
_cell.length_a   1.000
_cell.length_b   1.000
_cell.length_c   1.000
_cell.angle_alpha   90.00
_cell.angle_beta   90.00
_cell.angle_gamma   90.00
#
_symmetry.space_group_name_H-M   'P 1'
#
loop_
_entity.id
_entity.type
_entity.pdbx_description
1 polymer ?
#
loop_
_entity_poly.entity_id
_entity_poly.type
_entity_poly.pdbx_seq_one_letter_code
_entity_poly.pdbx_strand_id
1 'polypeptide(L)'
;MTAAWIASNVFALALITVCWKLPKVGRATIGLGFAAAALFNTITVLGNSQSYVQGFGPEALFPFYQNFIFGPLAANPASFILPIAAGQLLVGVLMFFKGRWLKLGLAGGIVFLLAITPLGRGSAFPMPLLLIAAFWVLWHRS
;
A
#
# COMPACT_ATOMS: atom_id res chain seq x y z
N MET A 1 -2.24 -15.16 -11.94
CA MET A 1 -2.53 -13.82 -11.36
C MET A 1 -3.93 -13.69 -10.76
N THR A 2 -4.96 -14.39 -11.28
CA THR A 2 -6.34 -14.33 -10.75
C THR A 2 -6.50 -14.78 -9.30
N ALA A 3 -5.89 -15.90 -8.90
CA ALA A 3 -6.03 -16.41 -7.52
C ALA A 3 -5.49 -15.43 -6.46
N ALA A 4 -4.29 -14.87 -6.68
CA ALA A 4 -3.68 -13.87 -5.79
C ALA A 4 -4.53 -12.60 -5.72
N TRP A 5 -5.05 -12.14 -6.87
CA TRP A 5 -5.94 -10.97 -6.93
C TRP A 5 -7.23 -11.18 -6.13
N ILE A 6 -7.90 -12.34 -6.26
CA ILE A 6 -9.11 -12.68 -5.49
C ILE A 6 -8.76 -12.70 -3.99
N ALA A 7 -7.66 -13.38 -3.63
CA ALA A 7 -7.22 -13.49 -2.25
C ALA A 7 -6.96 -12.11 -1.61
N SER A 8 -6.30 -11.18 -2.32
CA SER A 8 -6.05 -9.82 -1.83
C SER A 8 -7.34 -9.05 -1.56
N ASN A 9 -8.34 -9.16 -2.43
CA ASN A 9 -9.61 -8.45 -2.27
C ASN A 9 -10.46 -9.05 -1.14
N VAL A 10 -10.52 -10.38 -1.04
CA VAL A 10 -11.19 -11.07 0.08
C VAL A 10 -10.52 -10.73 1.40
N PHE A 11 -9.18 -10.73 1.44
CA PHE A 11 -8.42 -10.32 2.61
C PHE A 11 -8.75 -8.89 3.03
N ALA A 12 -8.82 -7.94 2.08
CA ALA A 12 -9.18 -6.56 2.40
C ALA A 12 -10.58 -6.43 2.99
N LEU A 13 -11.57 -7.14 2.45
CA LEU A 13 -12.94 -7.19 3.01
C LEU A 13 -12.96 -7.76 4.43
N ALA A 14 -12.25 -8.86 4.67
CA ALA A 14 -12.12 -9.44 5.99
C ALA A 14 -11.46 -8.47 6.98
N LEU A 15 -10.43 -7.75 6.52
CA LEU A 15 -9.69 -6.80 7.34
C LEU A 15 -10.55 -5.59 7.76
N ILE A 16 -11.47 -5.12 6.92
CA ILE A 16 -12.46 -4.10 7.33
C ILE A 16 -13.25 -4.58 8.55
N THR A 17 -13.73 -5.83 8.52
CA THR A 17 -14.49 -6.43 9.62
C THR A 17 -13.65 -6.56 10.89
N VAL A 18 -12.39 -6.96 10.75
CA VAL A 18 -11.44 -7.00 11.88
C VAL A 18 -11.20 -5.61 12.45
N CYS A 19 -11.01 -4.58 11.61
CA CYS A 19 -10.83 -3.20 12.06
C CYS A 19 -12.04 -2.67 12.83
N TRP A 20 -13.25 -3.06 12.41
CA TRP A 20 -14.48 -2.66 13.10
C TRP A 20 -14.62 -3.31 14.48
N LYS A 21 -14.48 -4.64 14.53
CA LYS A 21 -14.75 -5.46 15.72
C LYS A 21 -13.58 -5.46 16.71
N LEU A 22 -12.36 -5.49 16.20
CA LEU A 22 -11.11 -5.66 16.95
C LEU A 22 -10.09 -4.59 16.50
N PRO A 23 -10.33 -3.28 16.76
CA PRO A 23 -9.51 -2.19 16.20
C PRO A 23 -8.03 -2.30 16.56
N LYS A 24 -7.67 -2.79 17.75
CA LYS A 24 -6.27 -3.03 18.14
C LYS A 24 -5.60 -4.09 17.25
N VAL A 25 -6.31 -5.17 16.93
CA VAL A 25 -5.81 -6.23 16.05
C VAL A 25 -5.71 -5.71 14.62
N GLY A 26 -6.75 -5.05 14.11
CA GLY A 26 -6.75 -4.47 12.76
C GLY A 26 -5.60 -3.48 12.55
N ARG A 27 -5.34 -2.62 13.55
CA ARG A 27 -4.19 -1.71 13.55
C ARG A 27 -2.85 -2.44 13.48
N ALA A 28 -2.66 -3.47 14.31
CA ALA A 28 -1.44 -4.25 14.31
C ALA A 28 -1.25 -4.97 12.96
N THR A 29 -2.31 -5.58 12.40
CA THR A 29 -2.28 -6.25 11.10
C THR A 29 -1.90 -5.28 9.97
N ILE A 30 -2.52 -4.10 9.93
CA ILE A 30 -2.18 -3.05 8.95
C ILE A 30 -0.75 -2.56 9.14
N GLY A 31 -0.34 -2.28 10.38
CA GLY A 31 0.99 -1.79 10.70
C GLY A 31 2.08 -2.77 10.24
N LEU A 32 1.91 -4.05 10.58
CA LEU A 32 2.80 -5.13 10.13
C LEU A 32 2.76 -5.31 8.61
N GLY A 33 1.58 -5.21 7.99
CA GLY A 33 1.45 -5.29 6.52
C GLY A 33 2.21 -4.18 5.79
N PHE A 34 2.13 -2.94 6.29
CA PHE A 34 2.88 -1.81 5.74
C PHE A 34 4.39 -1.95 5.95
N ALA A 35 4.83 -2.42 7.13
CA ALA A 35 6.23 -2.69 7.40
C ALA A 35 6.79 -3.84 6.51
N ALA A 36 6.02 -4.91 6.33
CA ALA A 36 6.38 -6.02 5.45
C ALA A 36 6.44 -5.57 3.98
N ALA A 37 5.50 -4.73 3.54
CA ALA A 37 5.52 -4.15 2.19
C ALA A 37 6.72 -3.22 1.98
N ALA A 38 7.11 -2.42 2.98
CA ALA A 38 8.31 -1.60 2.92
C ALA A 38 9.59 -2.44 2.77
N LEU A 39 9.71 -3.51 3.57
CA LEU A 39 10.84 -4.43 3.48
C LEU A 39 10.88 -5.13 2.11
N PHE A 40 9.75 -5.69 1.67
CA PHE A 40 9.63 -6.30 0.35
C PHE A 40 10.03 -5.31 -0.74
N ASN A 41 9.52 -4.08 -0.69
CA ASN A 41 9.82 -3.08 -1.71
C ASN A 41 11.29 -2.67 -1.74
N THR A 42 11.92 -2.60 -0.57
CA THR A 42 13.35 -2.30 -0.46
C THR A 42 14.20 -3.43 -1.05
N ILE A 43 13.90 -4.68 -0.69
CA ILE A 43 14.63 -5.85 -1.22
C ILE A 43 14.43 -5.96 -2.73
N THR A 44 13.19 -5.86 -3.20
CA THR A 44 12.87 -6.02 -4.62
C THR A 44 13.49 -4.93 -5.48
N VAL A 45 13.49 -3.67 -5.05
CA VAL A 45 14.11 -2.62 -5.88
C VAL A 45 15.64 -2.73 -5.93
N LEU A 46 16.28 -3.21 -4.87
CA LEU A 46 17.72 -3.42 -4.85
C LEU A 46 18.17 -4.68 -5.60
N GLY A 47 17.33 -5.72 -5.65
CA GLY A 47 17.64 -6.99 -6.32
C GLY A 47 17.10 -7.11 -7.76
N ASN A 48 15.92 -6.56 -8.04
CA ASN A 48 15.25 -6.65 -9.34
C ASN A 48 14.32 -5.44 -9.58
N SER A 49 14.94 -4.28 -9.77
CA SER A 49 14.24 -3.00 -9.98
C SER A 49 13.31 -2.98 -11.19
N GLN A 50 13.61 -3.74 -12.24
CA GLN A 50 12.81 -3.78 -13.47
C GLN A 50 11.44 -4.43 -13.28
N SER A 51 11.28 -5.26 -12.24
CA SER A 51 9.98 -5.87 -11.90
C SER A 51 8.88 -4.83 -11.65
N TYR A 52 9.22 -3.64 -11.16
CA TYR A 52 8.26 -2.54 -10.98
C TYR A 52 7.74 -2.01 -12.32
N VAL A 53 8.62 -1.80 -13.28
CA VAL A 53 8.24 -1.28 -14.60
C VAL A 53 7.36 -2.29 -15.33
N GLN A 54 7.79 -3.56 -15.32
CA GLN A 54 7.09 -4.65 -16.01
C GLN A 54 5.75 -5.00 -15.33
N GLY A 55 5.70 -4.97 -14.00
CA GLY A 55 4.51 -5.36 -13.24
C GLY A 55 3.45 -4.26 -13.14
N PHE A 56 3.86 -2.98 -13.07
CA PHE A 56 2.92 -1.88 -12.87
C PHE A 56 2.64 -1.06 -14.14
N GLY A 57 3.59 -0.98 -15.08
CA GLY A 57 3.44 -0.17 -16.30
C GLY A 57 2.24 -0.58 -17.16
N PRO A 58 2.15 -1.84 -17.60
CA PRO A 58 1.03 -2.30 -18.44
C PRO A 58 -0.33 -2.29 -17.73
N GLU A 59 -0.34 -2.39 -16.41
CA GLU A 59 -1.58 -2.50 -15.61
C GLU A 59 -2.10 -1.14 -15.10
N ALA A 60 -1.32 -0.07 -15.24
CA ALA A 60 -1.74 1.26 -14.82
C ALA A 60 -2.92 1.76 -15.66
N LEU A 61 -3.91 2.33 -14.96
CA LEU A 61 -5.21 2.70 -15.53
C LEU A 61 -5.16 3.99 -16.36
N PHE A 62 -4.24 4.90 -16.05
CA PHE A 62 -4.15 6.21 -16.71
C PHE A 62 -2.84 6.37 -17.48
N PRO A 63 -2.87 7.00 -18.68
CA PRO A 63 -1.67 7.21 -19.51
C PRO A 63 -0.55 7.97 -18.79
N PHE A 64 -0.87 8.91 -17.90
CA PHE A 64 0.17 9.64 -17.17
C PHE A 64 0.93 8.75 -16.17
N TYR A 65 0.28 7.76 -15.56
CA TYR A 65 0.98 6.77 -14.72
C TYR A 65 1.86 5.87 -15.59
N GLN A 66 1.38 5.43 -16.74
CA GLN A 66 2.17 4.63 -17.69
C GLN A 66 3.42 5.39 -18.14
N ASN A 67 3.26 6.66 -18.55
CA ASN A 67 4.37 7.52 -18.97
C ASN A 67 5.37 7.76 -17.84
N PHE A 68 4.90 7.95 -16.61
CA PHE A 68 5.78 8.05 -15.44
C PHE A 68 6.56 6.75 -15.20
N ILE A 69 5.87 5.60 -15.29
CA ILE A 69 6.45 4.27 -15.05
C ILE A 69 7.49 3.91 -16.11
N PHE A 70 7.16 4.06 -17.40
CA PHE A 70 8.07 3.73 -18.50
C PHE A 70 9.14 4.79 -18.76
N GLY A 71 8.99 6.00 -18.21
CA GLY A 71 9.96 7.08 -18.31
C GLY A 71 10.78 7.25 -17.02
N PRO A 72 10.49 8.27 -16.19
CA PRO A 72 11.27 8.60 -15.00
C PRO A 72 11.53 7.41 -14.06
N LEU A 73 10.49 6.61 -13.76
CA LEU A 73 10.64 5.47 -12.86
C LEU A 73 11.58 4.42 -13.47
N ALA A 74 11.40 4.06 -14.74
CA ALA A 74 12.24 3.07 -15.41
C ALA A 74 13.72 3.48 -15.50
N ALA A 75 14.00 4.78 -15.62
CA ALA A 75 15.35 5.30 -15.66
C ALA A 75 16.09 5.10 -14.32
N ASN A 76 15.41 5.30 -13.17
CA ASN A 76 16.02 5.19 -11.85
C ASN A 76 15.04 4.66 -10.78
N PRO A 77 14.62 3.37 -10.80
CA PRO A 77 13.54 2.91 -9.94
C PRO A 77 13.82 3.07 -8.45
N ALA A 78 15.07 2.84 -8.02
CA ALA A 78 15.47 2.95 -6.61
C ALA A 78 15.22 4.35 -6.03
N SER A 79 15.41 5.41 -6.82
CA SER A 79 15.21 6.79 -6.38
C SER A 79 13.75 7.11 -6.03
N PHE A 80 12.79 6.34 -6.55
CA PHE A 80 11.37 6.50 -6.27
C PHE A 80 10.86 5.46 -5.28
N ILE A 81 11.24 4.18 -5.44
CA ILE A 81 10.71 3.10 -4.60
C ILE A 81 11.28 3.13 -3.19
N LEU A 82 12.54 3.54 -2.97
CA LEU A 82 13.11 3.60 -1.62
C LEU A 82 12.43 4.67 -0.74
N PRO A 83 12.16 5.91 -1.22
CA PRO A 83 11.33 6.86 -0.47
C PRO A 83 9.91 6.34 -0.20
N ILE A 84 9.30 5.66 -1.16
CA ILE A 84 7.98 5.04 -0.98
C ILE A 84 8.03 3.98 0.13
N ALA A 85 9.03 3.10 0.11
CA ALA A 85 9.25 2.08 1.13
C ALA A 85 9.48 2.70 2.51
N ALA A 86 10.27 3.78 2.59
CA ALA A 86 10.47 4.52 3.84
C ALA A 86 9.15 5.11 4.37
N GLY A 87 8.32 5.68 3.49
CA GLY A 87 6.98 6.17 3.83
C GLY A 87 6.06 5.05 4.33
N GLN A 88 6.09 3.87 3.67
CA GLN A 88 5.34 2.70 4.12
C GLN A 88 5.80 2.22 5.50
N LEU A 89 7.10 2.17 5.75
CA LEU A 89 7.65 1.79 7.06
C LEU A 89 7.21 2.78 8.14
N LEU A 90 7.26 4.08 7.85
CA LEU A 90 6.78 5.12 8.75
C LEU A 90 5.31 4.95 9.09
N VAL A 91 4.44 4.71 8.09
CA VAL A 91 3.03 4.38 8.33
C VAL A 91 2.93 3.15 9.23
N GLY A 92 3.64 2.06 8.90
CA GLY A 92 3.64 0.82 9.67
C GLY A 92 4.00 1.02 11.14
N VAL A 93 5.04 1.80 11.41
CA VAL A 93 5.50 2.17 12.76
C VAL A 93 4.48 3.05 13.49
N LEU A 94 3.93 4.06 12.82
CA LEU A 94 2.94 4.99 13.40
C LEU A 94 1.66 4.28 13.86
N MET A 95 1.29 3.16 13.22
CA MET A 95 0.13 2.35 13.62
C MET A 95 0.20 1.80 15.06
N PHE A 96 1.40 1.70 15.65
CA PHE A 96 1.61 1.23 17.02
C PHE A 96 1.55 2.33 18.08
N PHE A 97 1.55 3.61 17.68
CA PHE A 97 1.42 4.74 18.60
C PHE A 97 -0.04 5.12 18.85
N LYS A 98 -0.32 6.11 19.71
CA LYS A 98 -1.68 6.58 20.01
C LYS A 98 -1.87 8.06 19.67
N GLY A 99 -3.12 8.52 19.66
CA GLY A 99 -3.46 9.93 19.49
C GLY A 99 -3.02 10.49 18.14
N ARG A 100 -2.33 11.64 18.14
CA ARG A 100 -1.90 12.34 16.91
C ARG A 100 -1.00 11.51 16.00
N TRP A 101 -0.13 10.66 16.57
CA TRP A 101 0.78 9.82 15.80
C TRP A 101 0.05 8.73 15.02
N LEU A 102 -0.96 8.12 15.65
CA LEU A 102 -1.84 7.17 14.96
C LEU A 102 -2.58 7.86 13.83
N LYS A 103 -3.15 9.05 14.08
CA LYS A 103 -3.85 9.82 13.03
C LYS A 103 -2.94 10.16 11.86
N LEU A 104 -1.68 10.50 12.13
CA LEU A 104 -0.69 10.74 11.08
C LEU A 104 -0.42 9.46 10.25
N GLY A 105 -0.27 8.31 10.92
CA GLY A 105 -0.10 7.02 10.23
C GLY A 105 -1.31 6.65 9.38
N LEU A 106 -2.52 6.86 9.90
CA LEU A 106 -3.75 6.61 9.16
C LEU A 106 -3.88 7.53 7.93
N ALA A 107 -3.62 8.82 8.09
CA ALA A 107 -3.67 9.78 6.97
C ALA A 107 -2.62 9.44 5.91
N GLY A 108 -1.38 9.16 6.33
CA GLY A 108 -0.31 8.76 5.42
C GLY A 108 -0.61 7.47 4.66
N GLY A 109 -1.19 6.47 5.34
CA GLY A 109 -1.60 5.22 4.70
C GLY A 109 -2.73 5.42 3.69
N ILE A 110 -3.71 6.28 3.97
CA ILE A 110 -4.76 6.64 3.00
C ILE A 110 -4.15 7.32 1.77
N VAL A 111 -3.27 8.30 1.95
CA VAL A 111 -2.58 8.98 0.83
C VAL A 111 -1.78 7.98 0.00
N PHE A 112 -1.04 7.07 0.64
CA PHE A 112 -0.30 6.01 -0.05
C PHE A 112 -1.23 5.11 -0.88
N LEU A 113 -2.33 4.63 -0.29
CA LEU A 113 -3.28 3.75 -0.97
C LEU A 113 -3.96 4.45 -2.15
N LEU A 114 -4.30 5.74 -2.00
CA LEU A 114 -4.82 6.56 -3.10
C LEU A 114 -3.80 6.69 -4.21
N ALA A 115 -2.52 6.93 -3.89
CA ALA A 115 -1.46 7.08 -4.87
C ALA A 115 -1.18 5.80 -5.67
N ILE A 116 -1.38 4.62 -5.10
CA ILE A 116 -1.21 3.34 -5.82
C ILE A 116 -2.50 2.83 -6.47
N THR A 117 -3.67 3.37 -6.13
CA THR A 117 -4.97 2.94 -6.71
C THR A 117 -4.95 2.97 -8.25
N PRO A 118 -4.36 3.98 -8.92
CA PRO A 118 -4.28 4.01 -10.37
C PRO A 118 -3.37 2.95 -11.02
N LEU A 119 -2.63 2.14 -10.25
CA LEU A 119 -1.81 1.04 -10.77
C LEU A 119 -2.64 -0.19 -11.18
N GLY A 120 -3.97 -0.11 -11.06
CA GLY A 120 -4.90 -1.11 -11.57
C GLY A 120 -4.66 -2.49 -10.97
N ARG A 121 -4.65 -3.53 -11.81
CA ARG A 121 -4.43 -4.91 -11.31
C ARG A 121 -3.03 -5.12 -10.75
N GLY A 122 -2.06 -4.29 -11.13
CA GLY A 122 -0.71 -4.29 -10.55
C GLY A 122 -0.75 -4.08 -9.03
N SER A 123 -1.63 -3.20 -8.53
CA SER A 123 -1.88 -3.00 -7.10
C SER A 123 -3.06 -3.82 -6.55
N ALA A 124 -3.46 -4.89 -7.25
CA ALA A 124 -4.62 -5.71 -6.92
C ALA A 124 -5.96 -4.93 -6.79
N PHE A 125 -6.15 -3.85 -7.57
CA PHE A 125 -7.39 -3.07 -7.58
C PHE A 125 -8.65 -3.97 -7.66
N PRO A 126 -9.70 -3.75 -6.85
CA PRO A 126 -9.98 -2.58 -6.01
C PRO A 126 -9.44 -2.65 -4.57
N MET A 127 -8.55 -3.59 -4.24
CA MET A 127 -8.03 -3.79 -2.88
C MET A 127 -7.53 -2.52 -2.17
N PRO A 128 -6.80 -1.58 -2.83
CA PRO A 128 -6.39 -0.33 -2.18
C PRO A 128 -7.56 0.51 -1.66
N LEU A 129 -8.69 0.56 -2.38
CA LEU A 129 -9.89 1.28 -1.95
C LEU A 129 -10.55 0.62 -0.74
N LEU A 130 -10.58 -0.71 -0.71
CA LEU A 130 -11.09 -1.48 0.43
C LEU A 130 -10.22 -1.27 1.67
N LEU A 131 -8.90 -1.21 1.50
CA LEU A 131 -7.99 -0.87 2.59
C LEU A 131 -8.19 0.58 3.07
N ILE A 132 -8.46 1.54 2.19
CA ILE A 132 -8.81 2.91 2.61
C ILE A 132 -10.05 2.89 3.52
N ALA A 133 -11.06 2.07 3.21
CA ALA A 133 -12.21 1.90 4.08
C ALA A 133 -11.82 1.31 5.45
N ALA A 134 -10.90 0.34 5.51
CA ALA A 134 -10.39 -0.18 6.78
C ALA A 134 -9.65 0.90 7.61
N PHE A 135 -8.84 1.73 6.96
CA PHE A 135 -8.18 2.88 7.59
C PHE A 135 -9.20 3.89 8.12
N TRP A 136 -10.25 4.18 7.36
CA TRP A 136 -11.34 5.06 7.77
C TRP A 136 -12.10 4.52 8.98
N VAL A 137 -12.40 3.22 9.01
CA VAL A 137 -13.00 2.58 10.18
C VAL A 137 -12.11 2.76 11.42
N LEU A 138 -10.80 2.53 11.29
CA LEU A 138 -9.87 2.70 12.40
C LEU A 138 -9.78 4.15 12.89
N TRP A 139 -9.87 5.13 11.98
CA TRP A 139 -9.87 6.55 12.32
C TRP A 139 -10.97 6.93 13.32
N HIS A 140 -12.14 6.30 13.22
CA HIS A 140 -13.28 6.56 14.10
C HIS A 140 -13.36 5.62 15.30
N ARG A 141 -12.53 4.58 15.37
CA ARG A 141 -12.61 3.51 16.38
C ARG A 141 -11.39 3.42 17.30
N SER A 142 -10.37 4.25 17.10
CA SER A 142 -9.06 4.15 17.78
C SER A 142 -8.56 5.43 18.43
#